data_AF-A0A4Q3WQP3-F1
#
_entry.id   AF-A0A4Q3WQP3-F1
#
_cell.length_a   1.000
_cell.length_b   1.000
_cell.length_c   1.000
_cell.angle_alpha   90.00
_cell.angle_beta   90.00
_cell.angle_gamma   90.00
#
_symmetry.space_group_name_H-M   'P 1'
#
loop_
_entity.id
_entity.type
_entity.pdbx_description
1 polymer ?
#
loop_
_entity_poly.entity_id
_entity_poly.type
_entity_poly.pdbx_seq_one_letter_code
_entity_poly.pdbx_strand_id
1 'polypeptide(L)'
;METRDMDMLAEAKAWQEKEFLPWKAAMEEYVDTRGQQLMKLKRSAGELQTIVAMLTQGRTKQAMLAWNALDLQPKLKDIRVGRDNLTLVGTDGQITQLMLDDMIAELSALLKS
;
A
#
# COMPACT_ATOMS: atom_id res chain seq x y z
N MET A 1 43.74 34.87 -16.86
CA MET A 1 42.84 33.79 -17.34
C MET A 1 42.47 32.81 -16.23
N GLU A 2 43.19 32.80 -15.09
CA GLU A 2 42.99 31.84 -13.98
C GLU A 2 41.81 32.14 -13.03
N THR A 3 41.35 33.39 -12.93
CA THR A 3 40.27 33.76 -12.00
C THR A 3 38.91 33.20 -12.38
N ARG A 4 38.66 33.04 -13.68
CA ARG A 4 37.37 32.59 -14.23
C ARG A 4 37.11 31.10 -14.01
N ASP A 5 38.17 30.30 -13.95
CA ASP A 5 38.09 28.85 -13.70
C ASP A 5 37.91 28.53 -12.21
N MET A 6 38.51 29.35 -11.34
CA MET A 6 38.32 29.25 -9.88
C MET A 6 36.90 29.65 -9.47
N ASP A 7 36.31 30.66 -10.10
CA ASP A 7 34.92 31.07 -9.86
C ASP A 7 33.93 29.99 -10.33
N MET A 8 34.16 29.35 -11.48
CA MET A 8 33.34 28.22 -11.96
C MET A 8 33.39 27.02 -11.01
N LEU A 9 34.56 26.70 -10.45
CA LEU A 9 34.70 25.63 -9.46
C LEU A 9 33.98 25.96 -8.15
N ALA A 10 34.01 27.22 -7.72
CA ALA A 10 33.30 27.69 -6.53
C ALA A 10 31.78 27.67 -6.74
N GLU A 11 31.29 28.11 -7.90
CA GLU A 11 29.87 28.07 -8.27
C GLU A 11 29.35 26.64 -8.40
N ALA A 12 30.11 25.74 -9.03
CA ALA A 12 29.76 24.33 -9.15
C ALA A 12 29.67 23.65 -7.77
N LYS A 13 30.61 23.97 -6.86
CA LYS A 13 30.58 23.45 -5.49
C LYS A 13 29.41 24.01 -4.69
N ALA A 14 29.14 25.31 -4.82
CA ALA A 14 28.00 25.94 -4.17
C ALA A 14 26.66 25.37 -4.66
N TRP A 15 26.52 25.11 -5.96
CA TRP A 15 25.35 24.44 -6.52
C TRP A 15 25.23 22.99 -6.05
N GLN A 16 26.33 22.24 -6.02
CA GLN A 16 26.34 20.86 -5.55
C GLN A 16 25.84 20.76 -4.10
N GLU A 17 26.33 21.63 -3.23
CA GLU A 17 25.98 21.64 -1.81
C GLU A 17 24.54 22.15 -1.56
N LYS A 18 24.10 23.18 -2.31
CA LYS A 18 22.79 23.83 -2.08
C LYS A 18 21.63 23.17 -2.81
N GLU A 19 21.86 22.57 -3.96
CA GLU A 19 20.80 22.09 -4.86
C GLU A 19 20.86 20.57 -5.06
N PHE A 20 22.02 20.03 -5.45
CA PHE A 20 22.13 18.62 -5.84
C PHE A 20 22.09 17.65 -4.66
N LEU A 21 22.84 17.91 -3.58
CA LEU A 21 22.85 17.02 -2.41
C LEU A 21 21.49 16.95 -1.70
N PRO A 22 20.76 18.07 -1.48
CA PRO A 22 19.39 18.02 -0.96
C PRO A 22 18.43 17.28 -1.88
N TRP A 23 18.49 17.50 -3.19
CA TRP A 23 17.68 16.75 -4.16
C TRP A 23 17.96 15.25 -4.11
N LYS A 24 19.24 14.86 -4.06
CA LYS A 24 19.65 13.45 -3.99
C LYS A 24 19.13 12.79 -2.71
N ALA A 25 19.27 13.45 -1.56
CA ALA A 25 18.74 12.96 -0.29
C ALA A 25 17.21 12.83 -0.32
N ALA A 26 16.51 13.82 -0.85
CA ALA A 26 15.04 13.77 -1.02
C ALA A 26 14.60 12.65 -1.97
N MET A 27 15.38 12.37 -3.02
CA MET A 27 15.13 11.25 -3.94
C MET A 27 15.39 9.89 -3.29
N GLU A 28 16.44 9.74 -2.49
CA GLU A 28 16.72 8.51 -1.74
C GLU A 28 15.59 8.23 -0.73
N GLU A 29 15.14 9.25 0.00
CA GLU A 29 13.99 9.16 0.92
C GLU A 29 12.68 8.85 0.19
N TYR A 30 12.43 9.46 -0.98
CA TYR A 30 11.27 9.17 -1.82
C TYR A 30 11.26 7.72 -2.32
N VAL A 31 12.41 7.20 -2.77
CA VAL A 31 12.55 5.82 -3.24
C VAL A 31 12.33 4.83 -2.10
N ASP A 32 12.89 5.09 -0.91
CA ASP A 32 12.70 4.24 0.26
C ASP A 32 11.22 4.25 0.72
N THR A 33 10.60 5.42 0.78
CA THR A 33 9.18 5.58 1.14
C THR A 33 8.26 4.86 0.15
N ARG A 34 8.52 5.01 -1.15
CA ARG A 34 7.71 4.36 -2.19
C ARG A 34 7.94 2.85 -2.23
N GLY A 35 9.16 2.38 -2.02
CA GLY A 35 9.50 0.96 -1.90
C GLY A 35 8.81 0.30 -0.71
N GLN A 36 8.83 0.96 0.45
CA GLN A 36 8.12 0.50 1.65
C GLN A 36 6.60 0.53 1.48
N GLN A 37 6.05 1.56 0.83
CA GLN A 37 4.63 1.61 0.48
C GLN A 37 4.23 0.47 -0.47
N LEU A 38 5.06 0.19 -1.48
CA LEU A 38 4.81 -0.91 -2.43
C LEU A 38 4.90 -2.27 -1.74
N MET A 39 5.86 -2.46 -0.84
CA MET A 39 5.96 -3.68 -0.03
C MET A 39 4.77 -3.83 0.92
N LYS A 40 4.32 -2.75 1.57
CA LYS A 40 3.10 -2.77 2.38
C LYS A 40 1.89 -3.13 1.54
N LEU A 41 1.71 -2.53 0.36
CA LEU A 41 0.64 -2.84 -0.58
C LEU A 41 0.67 -4.31 -1.04
N LYS A 42 1.84 -4.84 -1.41
CA LYS A 42 2.02 -6.23 -1.81
C LYS A 42 1.76 -7.20 -0.65
N ARG A 43 2.19 -6.86 0.57
CA ARG A 43 1.89 -7.61 1.78
C ARG A 43 0.39 -7.63 2.05
N SER A 44 -0.26 -6.47 2.02
CA SER A 44 -1.70 -6.34 2.17
C SER A 44 -2.46 -7.09 1.08
N ALA A 45 -1.96 -7.15 -0.16
CA ALA A 45 -2.57 -7.94 -1.23
C ALA A 45 -2.50 -9.45 -0.96
N GLY A 46 -1.35 -9.97 -0.51
CA GLY A 46 -1.21 -11.39 -0.12
C GLY A 46 -2.04 -11.74 1.12
N GLU A 47 -2.12 -10.84 2.08
CA GLU A 47 -2.95 -11.01 3.27
C GLU A 47 -4.44 -10.95 2.93
N LEU A 48 -4.87 -10.09 2.00
CA LEU A 48 -6.22 -10.05 1.44
C LEU A 48 -6.57 -11.32 0.67
N GLN A 49 -5.66 -11.88 -0.14
CA GLN A 49 -5.86 -13.18 -0.77
C GLN A 49 -6.09 -14.29 0.25
N THR A 50 -5.34 -14.26 1.35
CA THR A 50 -5.51 -15.23 2.44
C THR A 50 -6.89 -15.08 3.10
N ILE A 51 -7.34 -13.84 3.31
CA ILE A 51 -8.71 -13.54 3.80
C ILE A 51 -9.76 -14.10 2.83
N VAL A 52 -9.61 -13.87 1.52
CA VAL A 52 -10.52 -14.41 0.49
C VAL A 52 -10.51 -15.94 0.50
N ALA A 53 -9.35 -16.58 0.59
CA ALA A 53 -9.24 -18.03 0.69
C ALA A 53 -9.89 -18.60 1.96
N MET A 54 -9.78 -17.91 3.10
CA MET A 54 -10.49 -18.28 4.32
C MET A 54 -12.01 -18.18 4.11
N LEU A 55 -12.48 -17.14 3.43
CA LEU A 55 -13.90 -16.94 3.14
C LEU A 55 -14.47 -18.06 2.25
N THR A 56 -13.76 -18.45 1.19
CA THR A 56 -14.19 -19.55 0.31
C THR A 56 -14.17 -20.92 1.00
N GLN A 57 -13.33 -21.09 2.03
CA GLN A 57 -13.29 -22.28 2.88
C GLN A 57 -14.36 -22.28 4.00
N GLY A 58 -15.24 -21.27 4.05
CA GLY A 58 -16.24 -21.13 5.11
C GLY A 58 -15.67 -20.69 6.46
N ARG A 59 -14.40 -20.25 6.50
CA ARG A 59 -13.66 -19.84 7.70
C ARG A 59 -13.90 -18.36 8.04
N THR A 60 -15.17 -17.94 8.05
CA THR A 60 -15.59 -16.52 8.17
C THR A 60 -15.06 -15.82 9.42
N LYS A 61 -15.09 -16.48 10.59
CA LYS A 61 -14.56 -15.90 11.84
C LYS A 61 -13.06 -15.61 11.76
N GLN A 62 -12.28 -16.50 11.13
CA GLN A 62 -10.84 -16.32 10.99
C GLN A 62 -10.51 -15.26 9.94
N ALA A 63 -11.27 -15.20 8.86
CA ALA A 63 -11.19 -14.13 7.87
C ALA A 63 -11.45 -12.75 8.49
N MET A 64 -12.47 -12.64 9.35
CA MET A 64 -12.79 -11.40 10.08
C MET A 64 -11.67 -10.97 11.03
N LEU A 65 -11.11 -11.92 11.80
CA LEU A 65 -9.99 -11.63 12.70
C LEU A 65 -8.75 -11.17 11.93
N ALA A 66 -8.45 -11.83 10.81
CA ALA A 66 -7.36 -11.42 9.93
C ALA A 66 -7.60 -10.02 9.35
N TRP A 67 -8.81 -9.73 8.83
CA TRP A 67 -9.18 -8.39 8.36
C TRP A 67 -8.92 -7.31 9.42
N ASN A 68 -9.39 -7.52 10.64
CA ASN A 68 -9.21 -6.57 11.74
C ASN A 68 -7.75 -6.48 12.21
N ALA A 69 -6.97 -7.56 12.11
CA ALA A 69 -5.54 -7.56 12.46
C ALA A 69 -4.69 -6.77 11.46
N LEU A 70 -5.16 -6.65 10.21
CA LEU A 70 -4.57 -5.79 9.18
C LEU A 70 -4.97 -4.31 9.33
N ASP A 71 -5.78 -3.98 10.34
CA ASP A 71 -6.34 -2.64 10.61
C ASP A 71 -7.07 -2.03 9.39
N LEU A 72 -7.67 -2.90 8.57
CA LEU A 72 -8.47 -2.51 7.42
C LEU A 72 -9.78 -1.85 7.87
N GLN A 73 -10.23 -0.86 7.10
CA GLN A 73 -11.51 -0.19 7.33
C GLN A 73 -12.59 -0.77 6.40
N PRO A 74 -13.81 -0.99 6.88
CA PRO A 74 -14.25 -0.81 8.27
C PRO A 74 -13.74 -1.92 9.20
N LYS A 75 -13.63 -1.65 10.51
CA LYS A 75 -13.46 -2.71 11.52
C LYS A 75 -14.72 -3.55 11.57
N LEU A 76 -14.57 -4.87 11.47
CA LEU A 76 -15.67 -5.80 11.29
C LEU A 76 -16.10 -6.44 12.60
N LYS A 77 -17.42 -6.49 12.84
CA LYS A 77 -18.04 -7.37 13.84
C LYS A 77 -18.52 -8.69 13.25
N ASP A 78 -18.77 -8.73 11.94
CA ASP A 78 -19.20 -9.92 11.22
C ASP A 78 -18.81 -9.80 9.74
N ILE A 79 -18.60 -10.96 9.09
CA ILE A 79 -18.35 -11.08 7.66
C ILE A 79 -19.10 -12.29 7.12
N ARG A 80 -19.86 -12.09 6.06
CA ARG A 80 -20.69 -13.13 5.45
C ARG A 80 -20.38 -13.28 3.98
N VAL A 81 -20.26 -14.53 3.55
CA VAL A 81 -20.11 -14.90 2.15
C VAL A 81 -21.48 -15.26 1.63
N GLY A 82 -21.99 -14.46 0.72
CA GLY A 82 -23.13 -14.81 -0.14
C GLY A 82 -22.65 -15.55 -1.38
N ARG A 83 -23.55 -15.73 -2.35
CA ARG A 83 -23.21 -16.47 -3.59
C ARG A 83 -22.15 -15.75 -4.41
N ASP A 84 -22.37 -14.46 -4.64
CA ASP A 84 -21.52 -13.62 -5.51
C ASP A 84 -20.98 -12.38 -4.77
N ASN A 85 -21.38 -12.21 -3.50
CA ASN A 85 -21.07 -11.03 -2.72
C ASN A 85 -20.52 -11.34 -1.33
N LEU A 86 -19.75 -10.40 -0.82
CA LEU A 86 -19.23 -10.36 0.54
C LEU A 86 -19.97 -9.27 1.29
N THR A 87 -20.65 -9.63 2.38
CA THR A 87 -21.26 -8.64 3.27
C THR A 87 -20.35 -8.42 4.47
N LEU A 88 -19.82 -7.21 4.57
CA LEU A 88 -19.04 -6.70 5.68
C LEU A 88 -19.98 -6.00 6.65
N VAL A 89 -19.96 -6.39 7.93
CA VAL A 89 -20.73 -5.71 8.96
C VAL A 89 -19.75 -5.05 9.92
N GLY A 90 -19.75 -3.72 9.93
CA GLY A 90 -18.88 -2.90 10.77
C GLY A 90 -19.27 -2.97 12.25
N THR A 91 -18.28 -2.75 13.12
CA THR A 91 -18.51 -2.54 14.56
C THR A 91 -19.33 -1.29 14.85
N ASP A 92 -19.28 -0.32 13.94
CA ASP A 92 -20.10 0.90 13.92
C ASP A 92 -21.56 0.65 13.46
N GLY A 93 -21.87 -0.56 13.02
CA GLY A 93 -23.18 -0.94 12.50
C GLY A 93 -23.37 -0.69 11.01
N GLN A 94 -22.38 -0.13 10.30
CA GLN A 94 -22.44 0.00 8.85
C GLN A 94 -22.39 -1.38 8.18
N ILE A 95 -23.09 -1.49 7.05
CA ILE A 95 -23.10 -2.70 6.23
C ILE A 95 -22.59 -2.33 4.85
N THR A 96 -21.49 -2.98 4.45
CA THR A 96 -20.90 -2.81 3.12
C THR A 96 -21.02 -4.13 2.36
N GLN A 97 -21.48 -4.07 1.12
CA GLN A 97 -21.48 -5.22 0.23
C GLN A 97 -20.42 -5.03 -0.86
N LEU A 98 -19.58 -6.03 -1.05
CA LEU A 98 -18.56 -6.08 -2.09
C LEU A 98 -18.86 -7.25 -3.02
N MET A 99 -18.70 -7.06 -4.33
CA MET A 99 -18.75 -8.19 -5.27
C MET A 99 -17.44 -8.96 -5.19
N LEU A 100 -17.50 -10.29 -5.11
CA LEU A 100 -16.31 -11.12 -4.99
C LEU A 100 -15.44 -11.03 -6.26
N ASP A 101 -16.06 -11.00 -7.42
CA ASP A 101 -15.36 -10.91 -8.71
C ASP A 101 -14.56 -9.60 -8.84
N ASP A 102 -15.15 -8.48 -8.42
CA ASP A 102 -14.49 -7.16 -8.43
C ASP A 102 -13.28 -7.15 -7.49
N MET A 103 -13.44 -7.69 -6.27
CA MET A 103 -12.34 -7.85 -5.32
C MET A 103 -11.20 -8.70 -5.88
N ILE A 104 -11.52 -9.83 -6.52
CA ILE A 104 -10.52 -10.72 -7.11
C ILE A 104 -9.82 -10.05 -8.28
N ALA A 105 -10.55 -9.29 -9.11
CA ALA A 105 -10.00 -8.55 -10.23
C ALA A 105 -9.03 -7.45 -9.77
N GLU A 106 -9.42 -6.65 -8.78
CA GLU A 106 -8.56 -5.61 -8.19
C GLU A 106 -7.30 -6.19 -7.54
N LEU A 107 -7.44 -7.27 -6.76
CA LEU A 107 -6.30 -7.97 -6.15
C LEU A 107 -5.36 -8.53 -7.22
N SER A 108 -5.90 -9.07 -8.31
CA SER A 108 -5.12 -9.60 -9.42
C SER A 108 -4.36 -8.51 -10.18
N ALA A 109 -4.94 -7.31 -10.30
CA ALA A 109 -4.29 -6.17 -10.94
C ALA A 109 -3.10 -5.65 -10.11
N LEU A 110 -3.27 -5.53 -8.79
CA LEU A 110 -2.22 -5.08 -7.86
C LEU A 110 -0.99 -6.01 -7.82
N LEU A 111 -1.20 -7.30 -8.07
CA LEU A 111 -0.11 -8.30 -8.08
C LEU A 111 0.64 -8.40 -9.41
N LYS A 112 0.02 -7.95 -10.50
CA LYS A 112 0.64 -7.90 -11.84
C LYS A 112 1.48 -6.62 -12.07
N SER A 113 1.42 -5.65 -11.16
CA SER A 113 2.23 -4.41 -11.15
C SER A 113 3.48 -4.50 -10.29
#